data_AF-A0ABD3RZ16-F1
#
_entry.id   AF-A0ABD3RZ16-F1
#
_cell.length_a   1.000
_cell.length_b   1.000
_cell.length_c   1.000
_cell.angle_alpha   90.00
_cell.angle_beta   90.00
_cell.angle_gamma   90.00
#
_symmetry.space_group_name_H-M   'P 1'
#
loop_
_entity.id
_entity.type
_entity.pdbx_description
1 polymer ?
#
loop_
_entity_poly.entity_id
_entity_poly.type
_entity_poly.pdbx_seq_one_letter_code
_entity_poly.pdbx_strand_id
1 'polypeptide(L)'
;MNNNNDNEATSVESPMTFRAGGGGGMRKGIDRQRRHAEEKKDDASPPSPSASLAHHHTPTTSAAARQRQSSSSSSPSPSSEIRRVDDGTSSGIGSSSSVVPASESRLFPVIRSGLSRKRSPFEVKNWIACLLTLDGRDKFTKVLQYTSRMLCWYFAGLARRTIVPGIDGPTTTTGRPIDASGGIRGAASLVVALYSDLDVRRKYYLAISRRFEELYKSLVTSRKAYRIGRSIIEWDKISSMGVGEYLNYMLLEPLADSPGRTHGDATDATAPIPPSSVTSTPGWKLLGTTAKLVGLMGFWAFDNASFVAGSGFLDPIISDDRVVLVDPKCPERTSRKNRAAEWASRFYFMGSVGGLYVNARSLWVHRRNELRMARERLRVAIAESTGIEDAKSHLIKTEGDNFELCVALLKSIADVTVFSNNPGVDLHLKYRGKKNHEGLHCLGGLISASTVLYNNFPNA
;
A
#
# COMPACT_ATOMS: atom_id res chain seq x y z
N MET A 1 -35.01 -73.35 13.51
CA MET A 1 -35.07 -74.64 12.80
C MET A 1 -34.89 -74.34 11.31
N ASN A 2 -33.82 -74.88 10.71
CA ASN A 2 -33.53 -75.23 9.29
C ASN A 2 -34.23 -74.44 8.16
N ASN A 3 -33.64 -74.13 7.01
CA ASN A 3 -32.38 -74.44 6.32
C ASN A 3 -32.39 -73.55 5.05
N ASN A 4 -31.30 -72.84 4.74
CA ASN A 4 -30.34 -73.09 3.64
C ASN A 4 -30.73 -72.75 2.18
N ASN A 5 -29.80 -71.98 1.59
CA ASN A 5 -29.13 -72.10 0.27
C ASN A 5 -29.63 -71.32 -0.97
N ASP A 6 -28.79 -70.33 -1.34
CA ASP A 6 -27.95 -70.20 -2.54
C ASP A 6 -28.55 -70.41 -3.95
N ASN A 7 -28.39 -69.41 -4.84
CA ASN A 7 -27.51 -69.54 -6.02
C ASN A 7 -27.31 -68.24 -6.84
N GLU A 8 -26.16 -68.22 -7.50
CA GLU A 8 -25.46 -67.15 -8.23
C GLU A 8 -26.00 -66.75 -9.63
N ALA A 9 -25.56 -65.55 -10.03
CA ALA A 9 -25.06 -65.10 -11.35
C ALA A 9 -25.98 -65.06 -12.59
N THR A 10 -26.09 -63.87 -13.21
CA THR A 10 -25.35 -63.53 -14.46
C THR A 10 -25.64 -62.10 -14.94
N SER A 11 -24.59 -61.45 -15.45
CA SER A 11 -24.52 -60.12 -16.06
C SER A 11 -24.92 -60.12 -17.54
N VAL A 12 -25.63 -59.10 -18.02
CA VAL A 12 -25.55 -58.62 -19.41
C VAL A 12 -25.74 -57.09 -19.44
N GLU A 13 -24.72 -56.40 -19.94
CA GLU A 13 -24.69 -54.96 -20.28
C GLU A 13 -25.46 -54.67 -21.58
N SER A 14 -26.11 -53.50 -21.67
CA SER A 14 -26.14 -52.64 -22.87
C SER A 14 -26.96 -51.33 -22.65
N PRO A 15 -26.74 -50.28 -23.47
CA PRO A 15 -26.44 -48.94 -22.95
C PRO A 15 -27.61 -47.94 -23.00
N MET A 16 -27.64 -47.03 -22.02
CA MET A 16 -28.52 -45.85 -22.01
C MET A 16 -27.88 -44.70 -22.79
N THR A 17 -28.44 -44.41 -23.96
CA THR A 17 -28.35 -43.13 -24.67
C THR A 17 -29.06 -42.03 -23.87
N PHE A 18 -28.31 -41.09 -23.29
CA PHE A 18 -28.88 -39.87 -22.70
C PHE A 18 -29.01 -38.76 -23.75
N ARG A 19 -30.27 -38.41 -24.00
CA ARG A 19 -30.73 -37.33 -24.86
C ARG A 19 -30.56 -36.00 -24.10
N ALA A 20 -29.78 -35.07 -24.65
CA ALA A 20 -29.64 -33.72 -24.12
C ALA A 20 -30.94 -32.93 -24.32
N GLY A 21 -31.72 -32.78 -23.24
CA GLY A 21 -32.86 -31.89 -23.14
C GLY A 21 -32.44 -30.58 -22.47
N GLY A 22 -32.72 -29.45 -23.13
CA GLY A 22 -32.38 -28.11 -22.68
C GLY A 22 -33.11 -27.68 -21.40
N GLY A 23 -32.38 -26.96 -20.55
CA GLY A 23 -32.92 -26.23 -19.41
C GLY A 23 -32.50 -24.76 -19.48
N GLY A 24 -33.41 -23.90 -19.97
CA GLY A 24 -33.44 -22.49 -19.58
C GLY A 24 -33.65 -22.40 -18.06
N GLY A 25 -33.12 -21.45 -17.32
CA GLY A 25 -33.07 -20.03 -17.60
C GLY A 25 -33.40 -19.34 -16.27
N MET A 26 -32.40 -19.17 -15.40
CA MET A 26 -32.56 -18.56 -14.08
C MET A 26 -31.49 -17.50 -13.87
N ARG A 27 -31.55 -16.44 -14.69
CA ARG A 27 -30.75 -15.21 -14.58
C ARG A 27 -31.62 -13.97 -14.86
N LYS A 28 -32.77 -13.85 -14.18
CA LYS A 28 -33.60 -12.64 -14.17
C LYS A 28 -33.94 -12.24 -12.74
N GLY A 29 -32.93 -11.80 -11.99
CA GLY A 29 -33.13 -11.30 -10.62
C GLY A 29 -32.42 -9.97 -10.33
N ILE A 30 -31.30 -9.70 -10.99
CA ILE A 30 -30.42 -8.58 -10.60
C ILE A 30 -30.63 -7.33 -11.48
N ASP A 31 -31.07 -7.49 -12.73
CA ASP A 31 -31.26 -6.33 -13.63
C ASP A 31 -32.56 -5.54 -13.39
N ARG A 32 -33.52 -6.08 -12.62
CA ARG A 32 -34.80 -5.40 -12.35
C ARG A 32 -34.69 -4.34 -11.25
N GLN A 33 -33.76 -4.49 -10.30
CA GLN A 33 -33.54 -3.49 -9.25
C GLN A 33 -32.76 -2.27 -9.74
N ARG A 34 -32.00 -2.38 -10.85
CA ARG A 34 -31.24 -1.26 -11.40
C ARG A 34 -32.10 -0.31 -12.24
N ARG A 35 -33.14 -0.81 -12.92
CA ARG A 35 -34.03 0.04 -13.74
C ARG A 35 -34.97 0.93 -12.91
N HIS A 36 -35.45 0.47 -11.75
CA HIS A 36 -36.31 1.29 -10.89
C HIS A 36 -35.59 2.47 -10.20
N ALA A 37 -34.25 2.49 -10.18
CA ALA A 37 -33.48 3.60 -9.63
C ALA A 37 -33.18 4.71 -10.64
N GLU A 38 -33.25 4.42 -11.94
CA GLU A 38 -33.01 5.41 -13.01
C GLU A 38 -34.30 6.12 -13.45
N GLU A 39 -35.46 5.47 -13.32
CA GLU A 39 -36.77 6.03 -13.72
C GLU A 39 -37.32 7.11 -12.76
N LYS A 40 -36.67 7.36 -11.62
CA LYS A 40 -37.12 8.36 -10.62
C LYS A 40 -36.41 9.72 -10.74
N LYS A 41 -35.64 9.95 -11.80
CA LYS A 41 -34.82 11.16 -11.95
C LYS A 41 -35.30 12.16 -13.01
N ASP A 42 -36.33 11.81 -13.78
CA ASP A 42 -36.75 12.60 -14.95
C ASP A 42 -38.04 13.44 -14.76
N ASP A 43 -38.69 13.39 -13.58
CA ASP A 43 -39.94 14.14 -13.30
C ASP A 43 -39.74 15.33 -12.33
N ALA A 44 -38.78 16.21 -12.61
CA ALA A 44 -38.66 17.49 -11.90
C ALA A 44 -38.51 18.66 -12.88
N SER A 45 -39.63 19.15 -13.38
CA SER A 45 -39.73 20.42 -14.11
C SER A 45 -39.33 21.60 -13.22
N PRO A 46 -38.62 22.62 -13.75
CA PRO A 46 -38.27 23.81 -12.99
C PRO A 46 -39.47 24.77 -12.86
N PRO A 47 -39.70 25.43 -11.71
CA PRO A 47 -40.70 26.48 -11.63
C PRO A 47 -40.16 27.79 -12.22
N SER A 48 -40.97 28.41 -13.08
CA SER A 48 -40.79 29.75 -13.64
C SER A 48 -40.96 30.85 -12.58
N PRO A 49 -40.37 32.05 -12.75
CA PRO A 49 -40.35 33.08 -11.73
C PRO A 49 -41.58 34.00 -11.81
N SER A 50 -42.20 34.28 -10.67
CA SER A 50 -43.17 35.36 -10.52
C SER A 50 -42.73 36.33 -9.43
N ALA A 51 -42.67 37.60 -9.79
CA ALA A 51 -42.28 38.72 -8.95
C ALA A 51 -43.42 39.21 -8.06
N SER A 52 -43.11 39.54 -6.80
CA SER A 52 -43.71 40.61 -5.97
C SER A 52 -42.93 40.67 -4.65
N LEU A 53 -42.08 41.68 -4.41
CA LEU A 53 -42.40 42.99 -3.81
C LEU A 53 -42.96 42.89 -2.38
N ALA A 54 -42.11 43.14 -1.36
CA ALA A 54 -42.34 44.07 -0.23
C ALA A 54 -41.31 43.92 0.92
N HIS A 55 -40.75 45.07 1.29
CA HIS A 55 -40.16 45.52 2.56
C HIS A 55 -39.97 44.56 3.76
N HIS A 56 -38.75 44.52 4.35
CA HIS A 56 -38.40 45.31 5.55
C HIS A 56 -36.97 45.06 6.08
N HIS A 57 -36.36 46.16 6.53
CA HIS A 57 -35.31 46.33 7.55
C HIS A 57 -33.99 45.54 7.51
N THR A 58 -32.99 46.20 6.95
CA THR A 58 -31.59 46.17 7.41
C THR A 58 -31.41 46.90 8.74
N PRO A 59 -30.52 46.40 9.61
CA PRO A 59 -29.62 47.27 10.37
C PRO A 59 -28.17 46.98 10.01
N THR A 60 -27.49 48.04 9.57
CA THR A 60 -26.04 48.22 9.53
C THR A 60 -25.49 48.54 10.91
N THR A 61 -24.41 47.86 11.32
CA THR A 61 -23.26 48.37 12.11
C THR A 61 -22.17 47.29 12.06
N SER A 62 -21.10 47.50 11.30
CA SER A 62 -19.85 48.19 11.66
C SER A 62 -18.87 47.33 12.49
N ALA A 63 -17.73 47.04 11.86
CA ALA A 63 -16.37 47.17 12.39
C ALA A 63 -16.07 46.79 13.85
N ALA A 64 -15.14 45.84 14.04
CA ALA A 64 -13.87 46.09 14.73
C ALA A 64 -12.99 44.84 14.87
N ALA A 65 -11.69 45.11 15.00
CA ALA A 65 -10.68 44.34 15.73
C ALA A 65 -9.99 43.16 15.01
N ARG A 66 -9.03 43.54 14.16
CA ARG A 66 -7.71 42.88 14.09
C ARG A 66 -7.15 42.74 15.51
N GLN A 67 -6.90 41.51 15.96
CA GLN A 67 -6.03 41.26 17.10
C GLN A 67 -4.81 40.47 16.62
N ARG A 68 -3.67 41.18 16.61
CA ARG A 68 -2.33 40.61 16.54
C ARG A 68 -2.13 39.74 17.79
N GLN A 69 -1.83 38.47 17.61
CA GLN A 69 -1.16 37.68 18.65
C GLN A 69 0.31 37.52 18.26
N SER A 70 1.13 38.24 19.02
CA SER A 70 2.56 38.09 19.16
C SER A 70 2.88 36.72 19.77
N SER A 71 3.35 35.78 18.96
CA SER A 71 4.03 34.59 19.46
C SER A 71 5.52 34.92 19.64
N SER A 72 5.90 35.18 20.88
CA SER A 72 7.27 35.25 21.36
C SER A 72 7.97 33.90 21.17
N SER A 73 8.79 33.80 20.13
CA SER A 73 9.72 32.69 19.92
C SER A 73 10.98 32.93 20.78
N SER A 74 11.05 32.30 21.94
CA SER A 74 12.27 32.13 22.71
C SER A 74 13.14 31.06 22.03
N SER A 75 14.04 31.51 21.17
CA SER A 75 15.13 30.70 20.62
C SER A 75 16.14 30.37 21.72
N PRO A 76 16.51 29.10 21.96
CA PRO A 76 17.69 28.77 22.75
C PRO A 76 18.94 28.93 21.87
N SER A 77 19.79 29.88 22.27
CA SER A 77 21.12 30.13 21.72
C SER A 77 22.02 28.89 21.84
N PRO A 78 22.84 28.55 20.83
CA PRO A 78 23.86 27.53 20.97
C PRO A 78 25.08 28.12 21.69
N SER A 79 25.32 27.67 22.92
CA SER A 79 26.57 27.87 23.64
C SER A 79 27.70 27.09 22.95
N SER A 80 28.48 27.78 22.13
CA SER A 80 29.76 27.31 21.63
C SER A 80 30.80 27.39 22.75
N GLU A 81 31.19 26.24 23.27
CA GLU A 81 32.29 26.06 24.20
C GLU A 81 33.63 26.27 23.45
N ILE A 82 34.27 27.40 23.74
CA ILE A 82 35.58 27.78 23.21
C ILE A 82 36.64 27.03 24.00
N ARG A 83 37.25 26.02 23.38
CA ARG A 83 38.52 25.44 23.85
C ARG A 83 39.64 26.47 23.65
N ARG A 84 40.21 26.92 24.77
CA ARG A 84 41.55 27.52 24.82
C ARG A 84 42.56 26.48 24.33
N VAL A 85 43.37 26.86 23.35
CA VAL A 85 44.63 26.20 23.00
C VAL A 85 45.71 27.25 23.20
N ASP A 86 46.72 26.85 23.95
CA ASP A 86 47.80 27.68 24.46
C ASP A 86 48.72 28.27 23.38
N ASP A 87 49.31 29.39 23.77
CA ASP A 87 50.36 30.15 23.08
C ASP A 87 51.61 29.31 22.83
N GLY A 88 52.18 29.45 21.62
CA GLY A 88 53.42 28.81 21.21
C GLY A 88 54.11 29.57 20.08
N THR A 89 54.85 30.61 20.47
CA THR A 89 55.99 31.29 19.85
C THR A 89 56.57 30.70 18.54
N SER A 90 56.66 31.51 17.48
CA SER A 90 57.95 32.00 16.91
C SER A 90 57.86 32.40 15.43
N SER A 91 58.22 33.67 15.20
CA SER A 91 58.98 34.26 14.09
C SER A 91 59.25 33.44 12.81
N GLY A 92 58.86 34.03 11.67
CA GLY A 92 59.37 33.63 10.35
C GLY A 92 58.87 34.57 9.25
N ILE A 93 59.51 35.75 9.13
CA ILE A 93 59.30 36.70 8.04
C ILE A 93 59.84 36.09 6.74
N GLY A 94 58.96 35.89 5.76
CA GLY A 94 59.30 35.33 4.46
C GLY A 94 58.39 35.89 3.38
N SER A 95 58.62 37.13 2.99
CA SER A 95 57.97 37.81 1.87
C SER A 95 58.34 37.13 0.55
N SER A 96 57.41 36.39 -0.04
CA SER A 96 57.51 35.96 -1.44
C SER A 96 56.18 36.21 -2.14
N SER A 97 56.22 37.10 -3.12
CA SER A 97 55.12 37.44 -4.01
C SER A 97 54.82 36.25 -4.94
N SER A 98 53.95 35.36 -4.47
CA SER A 98 53.39 34.27 -5.29
C SER A 98 52.17 34.79 -6.03
N VAL A 99 52.31 34.93 -7.35
CA VAL A 99 51.22 35.10 -8.32
C VAL A 99 50.07 34.17 -7.95
N VAL A 100 48.91 34.73 -7.62
CA VAL A 100 47.69 33.98 -7.26
C VAL A 100 47.21 33.26 -8.53
N PRO A 101 47.32 31.93 -8.65
CA PRO A 101 46.73 31.22 -9.77
C PRO A 101 45.22 31.38 -9.67
N ALA A 102 44.58 31.61 -10.82
CA ALA A 102 43.14 31.80 -10.96
C ALA A 102 42.39 30.83 -10.04
N SER A 103 41.50 31.37 -9.20
CA SER A 103 40.78 30.62 -8.19
C SER A 103 39.95 29.52 -8.84
N GLU A 104 40.52 28.34 -8.99
CA GLU A 104 39.75 27.14 -9.29
C GLU A 104 38.71 26.98 -8.20
N SER A 105 37.45 26.96 -8.62
CA SER A 105 36.28 27.01 -7.76
C SER A 105 36.34 25.95 -6.66
N ARG A 106 36.64 26.39 -5.42
CA ARG A 106 36.59 25.58 -4.18
C ARG A 106 35.22 24.91 -3.92
N LEU A 107 34.23 25.23 -4.73
CA LEU A 107 32.91 24.60 -4.74
C LEU A 107 32.95 23.12 -5.16
N PHE A 108 33.84 22.73 -6.07
CA PHE A 108 33.87 21.36 -6.59
C PHE A 108 34.35 20.32 -5.55
N PRO A 109 35.40 20.57 -4.74
CA PRO A 109 35.81 19.66 -3.67
C PRO A 109 34.77 19.52 -2.55
N VAL A 110 34.06 20.60 -2.21
CA VAL A 110 32.99 20.58 -1.20
C VAL A 110 31.79 19.78 -1.69
N ILE A 111 31.37 19.98 -2.94
CA ILE A 111 30.31 19.17 -3.56
C ILE A 111 30.73 17.71 -3.66
N ARG A 112 31.97 17.42 -4.08
CA ARG A 112 32.49 16.05 -4.23
C ARG A 112 32.61 15.33 -2.89
N SER A 113 33.10 16.00 -1.85
CA SER A 113 33.18 15.44 -0.48
C SER A 113 31.80 15.27 0.15
N GLY A 114 30.85 16.16 -0.14
CA GLY A 114 29.45 16.02 0.24
C GLY A 114 28.75 14.86 -0.46
N LEU A 115 29.01 14.67 -1.77
CA LEU A 115 28.49 13.55 -2.56
C LEU A 115 29.12 12.22 -2.16
N SER A 116 30.40 12.18 -1.80
CA SER A 116 31.07 10.94 -1.37
C SER A 116 30.70 10.53 0.06
N ARG A 117 30.37 11.49 0.93
CA ARG A 117 29.84 11.21 2.28
C ARG A 117 28.39 10.75 2.28
N LYS A 118 27.59 11.20 1.32
CA LYS A 118 26.20 10.75 1.20
C LYS A 118 26.19 9.38 0.54
N ARG A 119 25.71 8.37 1.27
CA ARG A 119 25.39 7.04 0.72
C ARG A 119 24.59 7.21 -0.57
N SER A 120 24.81 6.31 -1.52
CA SER A 120 24.35 6.48 -2.89
C SER A 120 22.86 6.86 -2.91
N PRO A 121 22.45 7.91 -3.64
CA PRO A 121 21.04 8.27 -3.77
C PRO A 121 20.25 7.17 -4.49
N PHE A 122 20.90 6.11 -4.96
CA PHE A 122 20.29 4.94 -5.59
C PHE A 122 20.11 3.77 -4.61
N GLU A 123 20.61 3.85 -3.38
CA GLU A 123 20.35 2.82 -2.37
C GLU A 123 18.90 2.88 -1.89
N VAL A 124 18.20 1.76 -2.03
CA VAL A 124 16.79 1.60 -1.61
C VAL A 124 16.59 1.97 -0.14
N LYS A 125 17.56 1.68 0.74
CA LYS A 125 17.54 2.03 2.16
C LYS A 125 17.37 3.54 2.40
N ASN A 126 18.01 4.38 1.59
CA ASN A 126 17.90 5.83 1.71
C ASN A 126 16.53 6.34 1.28
N TRP A 127 15.94 5.71 0.26
CA TRP A 127 14.56 6.00 -0.15
C TRP A 127 13.54 5.57 0.88
N ILE A 128 13.72 4.40 1.50
CA ILE A 128 12.86 3.95 2.60
C ILE A 128 12.94 4.92 3.78
N ALA A 129 14.15 5.29 4.21
CA ALA A 129 14.35 6.27 5.27
C ALA A 129 13.68 7.61 4.95
N CYS A 130 13.78 8.08 3.70
CA CYS A 130 13.07 9.26 3.23
C CYS A 130 11.55 9.07 3.34
N LEU A 131 11.00 7.97 2.83
CA LEU A 131 9.57 7.64 2.84
C LEU A 131 8.97 7.48 4.25
N LEU A 132 9.78 7.17 5.26
CA LEU A 132 9.30 7.11 6.64
C LEU A 132 8.86 8.51 7.15
N THR A 133 9.50 9.58 6.67
CA THR A 133 9.15 10.96 7.00
C THR A 133 7.94 11.45 6.21
N LEU A 134 7.15 12.39 6.76
CA LEU A 134 6.01 12.97 6.05
C LEU A 134 6.45 13.76 4.80
N ASP A 135 7.49 14.60 4.95
CA ASP A 135 8.06 15.38 3.83
C ASP A 135 8.65 14.46 2.75
N GLY A 136 9.35 13.40 3.13
CA GLY A 136 9.94 12.48 2.15
C GLY A 136 8.91 11.73 1.31
N ARG A 137 7.71 11.43 1.84
CA ARG A 137 6.61 10.89 1.01
C ARG A 137 6.09 11.90 -0.01
N ASP A 138 6.04 13.18 0.37
CA ASP A 138 5.70 14.26 -0.55
C ASP A 138 6.77 14.38 -1.65
N LYS A 139 8.06 14.43 -1.27
CA LYS A 139 9.17 14.48 -2.23
C LYS A 139 9.19 13.28 -3.17
N PHE A 140 8.98 12.07 -2.65
CA PHE A 140 8.90 10.87 -3.48
C PHE A 140 7.75 10.95 -4.49
N THR A 141 6.58 11.43 -4.06
CA THR A 141 5.45 11.68 -4.96
C THR A 141 5.82 12.71 -6.03
N LYS A 142 6.54 13.78 -5.67
CA LYS A 142 7.06 14.75 -6.64
C LYS A 142 8.03 14.13 -7.63
N VAL A 143 8.93 13.24 -7.18
CA VAL A 143 9.82 12.51 -8.09
C VAL A 143 9.02 11.71 -9.11
N LEU A 144 7.97 10.99 -8.69
CA LEU A 144 7.09 10.26 -9.62
C LEU A 144 6.33 11.20 -10.57
N GLN A 145 5.84 12.34 -10.07
CA GLN A 145 5.18 13.37 -10.89
C GLN A 145 6.14 13.90 -11.97
N TYR A 146 7.33 14.34 -11.58
CA TYR A 146 8.31 14.89 -12.52
C TYR A 146 8.87 13.84 -13.48
N THR A 147 9.09 12.61 -13.02
CA THR A 147 9.50 11.50 -13.90
C THR A 147 8.42 11.21 -14.93
N SER A 148 7.14 11.16 -14.52
CA SER A 148 6.02 10.96 -15.46
C SER A 148 5.95 12.11 -16.49
N ARG A 149 6.09 13.36 -16.04
CA ARG A 149 6.12 14.52 -16.94
C ARG A 149 7.32 14.51 -17.90
N MET A 150 8.50 14.11 -17.41
CA MET A 150 9.72 13.96 -18.22
C MET A 150 9.53 12.87 -19.28
N LEU A 151 8.99 11.71 -18.91
CA LEU A 151 8.72 10.61 -19.83
C LEU A 151 7.67 11.00 -20.88
N CYS A 152 6.61 11.72 -20.47
CA CYS A 152 5.66 12.31 -21.41
C CYS A 152 6.38 13.18 -22.46
N TRP A 153 7.20 14.13 -22.02
CA TRP A 153 7.94 15.01 -22.93
C TRP A 153 8.91 14.24 -23.83
N TYR A 154 9.62 13.25 -23.29
CA TYR A 154 10.55 12.41 -24.02
C TYR A 154 9.88 11.65 -25.16
N PHE A 155 8.77 10.94 -24.88
CA PHE A 155 8.05 10.18 -25.91
C PHE A 155 7.35 11.09 -26.93
N ALA A 156 6.84 12.25 -26.51
CA ALA A 156 6.34 13.27 -27.45
C ALA A 156 7.46 13.76 -28.38
N GLY A 157 8.67 13.97 -27.86
CA GLY A 157 9.85 14.34 -28.65
C GLY A 157 10.25 13.25 -29.65
N LEU A 158 10.26 11.98 -29.24
CA LEU A 158 10.50 10.86 -30.14
C LEU A 158 9.46 10.79 -31.28
N ALA A 159 8.18 11.02 -30.97
CA ALA A 159 7.11 11.07 -31.96
C ALA A 159 7.22 12.26 -32.95
N ARG A 160 7.87 13.35 -32.55
CA ARG A 160 8.14 14.47 -33.47
C ARG A 160 9.31 14.15 -34.42
N ARG A 161 10.32 13.44 -33.94
CA ARG A 161 11.51 13.05 -34.73
C ARG A 161 11.20 12.03 -35.82
N THR A 162 10.11 11.29 -35.71
CA THR A 162 9.65 10.38 -36.77
C THR A 162 9.03 11.11 -37.97
N ILE A 163 8.75 12.42 -37.85
CA ILE A 163 8.31 13.25 -38.98
C ILE A 163 9.57 13.60 -39.77
N VAL A 164 9.71 13.03 -40.97
CA VAL A 164 10.83 13.34 -41.89
C VAL A 164 10.56 14.72 -42.51
N PRO A 165 11.32 15.77 -42.17
CA PRO A 165 11.11 17.10 -42.75
C PRO A 165 11.52 17.05 -44.23
N GLY A 166 10.57 17.20 -45.14
CA GLY A 166 10.86 17.32 -46.59
C GLY A 166 10.11 16.36 -47.52
N ILE A 167 9.28 15.45 -47.00
CA ILE A 167 8.42 14.55 -47.81
C ILE A 167 6.92 14.92 -47.65
N ASP A 168 6.63 16.15 -47.23
CA ASP A 168 5.25 16.66 -47.15
C ASP A 168 4.80 17.39 -48.44
N GLY A 169 5.54 17.23 -49.53
CA GLY A 169 4.95 17.46 -50.86
C GLY A 169 3.85 16.40 -51.07
N PRO A 170 2.68 16.73 -51.63
CA PRO A 170 1.61 15.79 -51.95
C PRO A 170 2.09 14.81 -53.03
N THR A 171 2.98 13.92 -52.65
CA THR A 171 3.44 12.82 -53.48
C THR A 171 2.42 11.73 -53.27
N THR A 172 1.59 11.58 -54.31
CA THR A 172 0.61 10.53 -54.52
C THR A 172 1.31 9.19 -54.36
N THR A 173 1.44 8.75 -53.11
CA THR A 173 2.09 7.50 -52.79
C THR A 173 1.09 6.42 -53.17
N THR A 174 1.34 5.77 -54.30
CA THR A 174 0.67 4.56 -54.79
C THR A 174 1.03 3.37 -53.89
N GLY A 175 0.81 3.54 -52.59
CA GLY A 175 0.99 2.52 -51.57
C GLY A 175 -0.09 1.48 -51.73
N ARG A 176 0.32 0.27 -52.13
CA ARG A 176 -0.48 -0.95 -52.08
C ARG A 176 -1.19 -0.98 -50.71
N PRO A 177 -2.53 -1.09 -50.65
CA PRO A 177 -3.22 -1.28 -49.39
C PRO A 177 -2.68 -2.57 -48.79
N ILE A 178 -1.93 -2.45 -47.70
CA ILE A 178 -1.62 -3.59 -46.86
C ILE A 178 -2.96 -4.01 -46.28
N ASP A 179 -3.45 -5.20 -46.65
CA ASP A 179 -4.75 -5.72 -46.24
C ASP A 179 -4.90 -5.61 -44.71
N ALA A 180 -5.66 -4.61 -44.29
CA ALA A 180 -5.86 -4.21 -42.90
C ALA A 180 -6.62 -5.25 -42.05
N SER A 181 -6.98 -6.41 -42.62
CA SER A 181 -7.64 -7.51 -41.91
C SER A 181 -6.69 -8.36 -41.08
N GLY A 182 -5.38 -8.28 -41.33
CA GLY A 182 -4.35 -8.98 -40.54
C GLY A 182 -4.02 -8.23 -39.26
N GLY A 183 -4.91 -8.20 -38.26
CA GLY A 183 -4.62 -7.58 -36.97
C GLY A 183 -3.29 -8.08 -36.41
N ILE A 184 -2.39 -7.16 -36.04
CA ILE A 184 -1.06 -7.41 -35.44
C ILE A 184 -1.26 -8.22 -34.16
N ARG A 185 -1.27 -9.55 -34.26
CA ARG A 185 -1.44 -10.46 -33.13
C ARG A 185 -0.07 -10.89 -32.62
N GLY A 186 0.36 -10.28 -31.52
CA GLY A 186 1.52 -10.71 -30.73
C GLY A 186 2.61 -9.65 -30.56
N ALA A 187 3.34 -9.74 -29.45
CA ALA A 187 4.39 -8.79 -29.09
C ALA A 187 5.53 -8.72 -30.13
N ALA A 188 5.88 -9.86 -30.75
CA ALA A 188 6.91 -9.90 -31.79
C ALA A 188 6.50 -9.12 -33.05
N SER A 189 5.24 -9.24 -33.47
CA SER A 189 4.70 -8.50 -34.62
C SER A 189 4.63 -7.00 -34.35
N LEU A 190 4.32 -6.60 -33.10
CA LEU A 190 4.39 -5.20 -32.69
C LEU A 190 5.82 -4.65 -32.75
N VAL A 191 6.83 -5.39 -32.27
CA VAL A 191 8.23 -4.93 -32.33
C VAL A 191 8.70 -4.76 -33.78
N VAL A 192 8.35 -5.70 -34.66
CA VAL A 192 8.66 -5.60 -36.09
C VAL A 192 7.93 -4.40 -36.71
N ALA A 193 6.64 -4.22 -36.45
CA ALA A 193 5.87 -3.06 -36.95
C ALA A 193 6.44 -1.73 -36.43
N LEU A 194 6.81 -1.65 -35.15
CA LEU A 194 7.48 -0.48 -34.58
C LEU A 194 8.84 -0.22 -35.23
N TYR A 195 9.54 -1.24 -35.69
CA TYR A 195 10.83 -1.09 -36.37
C TYR A 195 10.67 -0.70 -37.85
N SER A 196 9.71 -1.27 -38.56
CA SER A 196 9.53 -1.13 -40.00
C SER A 196 8.63 0.05 -40.42
N ASP A 197 7.67 0.45 -39.58
CA ASP A 197 6.68 1.48 -39.91
C ASP A 197 6.84 2.71 -38.99
N LEU A 198 7.26 3.83 -39.59
CA LEU A 198 7.49 5.09 -38.88
C LEU A 198 6.20 5.72 -38.36
N ASP A 199 5.06 5.53 -39.03
CA ASP A 199 3.77 6.07 -38.62
C ASP A 199 3.20 5.29 -37.45
N VAL A 200 3.29 3.96 -37.48
CA VAL A 200 2.93 3.11 -36.32
C VAL A 200 3.80 3.46 -35.13
N ARG A 201 5.11 3.62 -35.32
CA ARG A 201 6.04 4.05 -34.26
C ARG A 201 5.64 5.41 -33.67
N ARG A 202 5.34 6.39 -34.53
CA ARG A 202 4.90 7.73 -34.12
C ARG A 202 3.63 7.66 -33.28
N LYS A 203 2.60 6.98 -33.80
CA LYS A 203 1.30 6.76 -33.13
C LYS A 203 1.51 6.11 -31.76
N TYR A 204 2.37 5.10 -31.67
CA TYR A 204 2.71 4.42 -30.42
C TYR A 204 3.40 5.32 -29.40
N TYR A 205 4.40 6.11 -29.82
CA TYR A 205 5.06 7.06 -28.93
C TYR A 205 4.12 8.16 -28.41
N LEU A 206 3.22 8.68 -29.25
CA LEU A 206 2.19 9.62 -28.81
C LEU A 206 1.26 8.98 -27.77
N ALA A 207 0.90 7.71 -27.97
CA ALA A 207 0.07 6.97 -27.04
C ALA A 207 0.75 6.81 -25.66
N ILE A 208 2.03 6.43 -25.65
CA ILE A 208 2.82 6.33 -24.42
C ILE A 208 2.94 7.69 -23.74
N SER A 209 3.24 8.74 -24.50
CA SER A 209 3.30 10.12 -23.98
C SER A 209 2.00 10.48 -23.25
N ARG A 210 0.86 10.24 -23.90
CA ARG A 210 -0.46 10.53 -23.33
C ARG A 210 -0.75 9.71 -22.06
N ARG A 211 -0.35 8.44 -22.01
CA ARG A 211 -0.47 7.62 -20.78
C ARG A 211 0.31 8.23 -19.61
N PHE A 212 1.54 8.68 -19.84
CA PHE A 212 2.35 9.34 -18.81
C PHE A 212 1.79 10.71 -18.42
N GLU A 213 1.18 11.43 -19.35
CA GLU A 213 0.47 12.67 -19.07
C GLU A 213 -0.73 12.45 -18.12
N GLU A 214 -1.55 11.43 -18.40
CA GLU A 214 -2.69 11.07 -17.55
C GLU A 214 -2.23 10.55 -16.18
N LEU A 215 -1.16 9.76 -16.13
CA LEU A 215 -0.54 9.35 -14.86
C LEU A 215 -0.05 10.57 -14.06
N TYR A 216 0.60 11.53 -14.72
CA TYR A 216 1.03 12.79 -14.08
C TYR A 216 -0.16 13.57 -13.52
N LYS A 217 -1.22 13.81 -14.32
CA LYS A 217 -2.44 14.50 -13.87
C LYS A 217 -3.07 13.79 -12.67
N SER A 218 -3.11 12.46 -12.72
CA SER A 218 -3.62 11.63 -11.63
C SER A 218 -2.76 11.76 -10.37
N LEU A 219 -1.44 11.72 -10.49
CA LEU A 219 -0.51 11.88 -9.37
C LEU A 219 -0.56 13.29 -8.75
N VAL A 220 -0.83 14.34 -9.55
CA VAL A 220 -0.96 15.72 -9.08
C VAL A 220 -2.25 15.92 -8.28
N THR A 221 -3.36 15.36 -8.75
CA THR A 221 -4.68 15.53 -8.12
C THR A 221 -4.90 14.60 -6.92
N SER A 222 -4.22 13.45 -6.91
CA SER A 222 -4.47 12.39 -5.95
C SER A 222 -3.58 12.47 -4.73
N ARG A 223 -4.19 12.67 -3.56
CA ARG A 223 -3.58 12.38 -2.25
C ARG A 223 -3.34 10.87 -2.04
N LYS A 224 -3.72 9.99 -2.97
CA LYS A 224 -3.42 8.55 -2.85
C LYS A 224 -1.98 8.20 -3.24
N ALA A 225 -1.24 9.08 -3.91
CA ALA A 225 0.16 8.81 -4.25
C ALA A 225 1.05 8.60 -2.99
N TYR A 226 0.67 9.19 -1.85
CA TYR A 226 1.28 8.93 -0.54
C TYR A 226 1.24 7.44 -0.12
N ARG A 227 0.37 6.62 -0.73
CA ARG A 227 0.16 5.20 -0.40
C ARG A 227 1.19 4.27 -1.06
N ILE A 228 1.78 4.67 -2.19
CA ILE A 228 2.88 3.92 -2.82
C ILE A 228 4.07 3.84 -1.86
N GLY A 229 4.40 4.96 -1.21
CA GLY A 229 5.46 5.00 -0.19
C GLY A 229 5.22 4.04 0.98
N ARG A 230 3.95 3.88 1.40
CA ARG A 230 3.58 2.92 2.46
C ARG A 230 3.81 1.47 2.03
N SER A 231 3.59 1.12 0.76
CA SER A 231 3.84 -0.24 0.26
C SER A 231 5.32 -0.62 0.39
N ILE A 232 6.21 0.32 0.06
CA ILE A 232 7.67 0.13 0.15
C ILE A 232 8.11 0.01 1.61
N ILE A 233 7.55 0.83 2.50
CA ILE A 233 7.83 0.76 3.94
C ILE A 233 7.41 -0.60 4.52
N GLU A 234 6.20 -1.08 4.19
CA GLU A 234 5.74 -2.37 4.71
C GLU A 234 6.54 -3.55 4.14
N TRP A 235 7.00 -3.47 2.88
CA TRP A 235 7.93 -4.44 2.30
C TRP A 235 9.26 -4.48 3.06
N ASP A 236 9.85 -3.32 3.33
CA ASP A 236 11.10 -3.23 4.10
C ASP A 236 10.97 -3.81 5.50
N LYS A 237 9.86 -3.54 6.19
CA LYS A 237 9.57 -4.15 7.51
C LYS A 237 9.53 -5.67 7.46
N ILE A 238 8.93 -6.25 6.42
CA ILE A 238 8.87 -7.72 6.28
C ILE A 238 10.26 -8.28 6.01
N SER A 239 11.03 -7.63 5.13
CA SER A 239 12.39 -8.05 4.84
C SER A 239 13.32 -7.94 6.06
N SER A 240 13.10 -6.95 6.94
CA SER A 240 13.90 -6.76 8.15
C SER A 240 13.45 -7.62 9.33
N MET A 241 12.22 -8.12 9.34
CA MET A 241 11.72 -9.04 10.38
C MET A 241 12.32 -10.45 10.29
N GLY A 242 13.17 -10.73 9.31
CA GLY A 242 13.76 -12.05 9.13
C GLY A 242 12.72 -13.09 8.66
N VAL A 243 11.55 -12.66 8.17
CA VAL A 243 10.46 -13.58 7.79
C VAL A 243 10.90 -14.46 6.63
N GLY A 244 11.72 -13.93 5.71
CA GLY A 244 12.30 -14.71 4.62
C GLY A 244 13.25 -15.79 5.13
N GLU A 245 14.15 -15.43 6.04
CA GLU A 245 15.12 -16.32 6.68
C GLU A 245 14.41 -17.38 7.52
N TYR A 246 13.37 -17.00 8.26
CA TYR A 246 12.57 -17.93 9.06
C TYR A 246 11.71 -18.86 8.21
N LEU A 247 11.06 -18.36 7.15
CA LEU A 247 10.33 -19.20 6.21
C LEU A 247 11.29 -20.15 5.48
N ASN A 248 12.47 -19.68 5.12
CA ASN A 248 13.50 -20.50 4.52
C ASN A 248 13.96 -21.58 5.50
N TYR A 249 14.22 -21.21 6.76
CA TYR A 249 14.53 -22.16 7.83
C TYR A 249 13.40 -23.20 8.01
N MET A 250 12.15 -22.79 8.18
CA MET A 250 11.00 -23.68 8.33
C MET A 250 10.71 -24.55 7.10
N LEU A 251 11.05 -24.11 5.89
CA LEU A 251 10.89 -24.91 4.67
C LEU A 251 12.06 -25.90 4.47
N LEU A 252 13.24 -25.59 5.01
CA LEU A 252 14.44 -26.43 4.90
C LEU A 252 14.58 -27.43 6.06
N GLU A 253 14.10 -27.10 7.26
CA GLU A 253 14.23 -27.92 8.47
C GLU A 253 13.45 -29.27 8.42
N PRO A 254 12.25 -29.37 7.81
CA PRO A 254 11.55 -30.66 7.69
C PRO A 254 12.25 -31.67 6.77
N LEU A 255 13.26 -31.25 6.02
CA LEU A 255 14.06 -32.12 5.15
C LEU A 255 15.39 -32.55 5.79
N ALA A 256 15.77 -31.95 6.92
CA ALA A 256 17.05 -32.21 7.57
C ALA A 256 17.00 -33.35 8.61
N ASP A 257 15.82 -33.66 9.15
CA ASP A 257 15.58 -34.86 9.97
C ASP A 257 15.47 -36.10 9.08
N SER A 258 16.55 -36.41 8.36
CA SER A 258 16.74 -37.75 7.80
C SER A 258 17.28 -38.66 8.91
N PRO A 259 16.55 -39.70 9.34
CA PRO A 259 16.87 -40.52 10.52
C PRO A 259 18.09 -41.45 10.35
N GLY A 260 19.08 -41.09 9.53
CA GLY A 260 20.18 -41.99 9.15
C GLY A 260 21.59 -41.58 9.58
N ARG A 261 21.80 -40.42 10.23
CA ARG A 261 23.17 -39.98 10.57
C ARG A 261 23.57 -40.48 11.97
N THR A 262 23.94 -41.76 12.02
CA THR A 262 24.61 -42.37 13.17
C THR A 262 25.96 -41.69 13.42
N HIS A 263 26.14 -41.29 14.68
CA HIS A 263 27.35 -40.81 15.31
C HIS A 263 28.65 -41.50 14.84
N GLY A 264 29.64 -40.71 14.48
CA GLY A 264 31.01 -41.19 14.29
C GLY A 264 31.91 -40.13 13.64
N ASP A 265 32.19 -39.04 14.34
CA ASP A 265 33.56 -38.56 14.56
C ASP A 265 33.55 -37.20 15.25
N ALA A 266 34.22 -37.17 16.40
CA ALA A 266 34.42 -36.00 17.23
C ALA A 266 35.86 -35.55 17.03
N THR A 267 36.07 -34.41 16.36
CA THR A 267 37.19 -33.48 16.58
C THR A 267 37.16 -32.40 15.50
N ASP A 268 36.38 -31.34 15.68
CA ASP A 268 36.74 -30.05 15.07
C ASP A 268 36.19 -28.89 15.92
N ALA A 269 37.02 -28.43 16.84
CA ALA A 269 36.69 -27.48 17.91
C ALA A 269 36.68 -26.01 17.46
N THR A 270 36.32 -25.73 16.20
CA THR A 270 36.33 -24.37 15.63
C THR A 270 35.00 -23.98 14.97
N ALA A 271 33.91 -24.66 15.34
CA ALA A 271 32.58 -24.21 14.93
C ALA A 271 32.22 -22.90 15.65
N PRO A 272 31.81 -21.85 14.92
CA PRO A 272 31.39 -20.58 15.51
C PRO A 272 30.23 -20.83 16.48
N ILE A 273 30.40 -20.33 17.71
CA ILE A 273 29.40 -20.41 18.79
C ILE A 273 28.05 -19.95 18.21
N PRO A 274 27.02 -20.82 18.18
CA PRO A 274 25.72 -20.42 17.66
C PRO A 274 25.20 -19.23 18.50
N PRO A 275 24.63 -18.20 17.86
CA PRO A 275 24.18 -17.00 18.56
C PRO A 275 23.26 -17.39 19.71
N SER A 276 23.59 -16.89 20.91
CA SER A 276 22.93 -17.19 22.16
C SER A 276 21.41 -17.01 22.07
N SER A 277 20.71 -18.14 22.19
CA SER A 277 19.28 -18.30 22.47
C SER A 277 18.38 -17.17 21.97
N VAL A 278 18.14 -17.11 20.66
CA VAL A 278 17.03 -16.33 20.12
C VAL A 278 15.75 -16.86 20.77
N THR A 279 15.16 -16.11 21.69
CA THR A 279 13.88 -16.46 22.32
C THR A 279 12.86 -16.62 21.21
N SER A 280 12.49 -17.88 20.94
CA SER A 280 11.64 -18.22 19.80
C SER A 280 10.32 -17.46 19.95
N THR A 281 10.03 -16.56 19.02
CA THR A 281 8.74 -15.89 18.99
C THR A 281 7.65 -16.96 18.89
N PRO A 282 6.62 -16.97 19.76
CA PRO A 282 5.59 -18.01 19.73
C PRO A 282 4.98 -18.13 18.33
N GLY A 283 4.85 -19.37 17.82
CA GLY A 283 4.41 -19.61 16.44
C GLY A 283 3.06 -18.96 16.09
N TRP A 284 2.15 -18.83 17.06
CA TRP A 284 0.87 -18.13 16.85
C TRP A 284 1.06 -16.63 16.57
N LYS A 285 2.03 -15.99 17.23
CA LYS A 285 2.31 -14.56 17.07
C LYS A 285 2.93 -14.33 15.70
N LEU A 286 3.81 -15.24 15.28
CA LEU A 286 4.37 -15.22 13.94
C LEU A 286 3.27 -15.38 12.88
N LEU A 287 2.46 -16.45 12.93
CA LEU A 287 1.42 -16.71 11.94
C LEU A 287 0.45 -15.54 11.80
N GLY A 288 -0.05 -15.02 12.93
CA GLY A 288 -0.98 -13.90 12.91
C GLY A 288 -0.35 -12.59 12.43
N THR A 289 0.92 -12.33 12.78
CA THR A 289 1.66 -11.15 12.31
C THR A 289 1.94 -11.26 10.81
N THR A 290 2.32 -12.43 10.31
CA THR A 290 2.51 -12.69 8.87
C THR A 290 1.20 -12.47 8.12
N ALA A 291 0.07 -13.04 8.58
CA ALA A 291 -1.23 -12.81 7.96
C ALA A 291 -1.61 -11.32 7.93
N LYS A 292 -1.36 -10.59 9.03
CA LYS A 292 -1.57 -9.14 9.12
C LYS A 292 -0.73 -8.39 8.08
N LEU A 293 0.55 -8.71 7.99
CA LEU A 293 1.51 -8.06 7.08
C LEU A 293 1.18 -8.33 5.62
N VAL A 294 0.91 -9.59 5.25
CA VAL A 294 0.49 -9.96 3.88
C VAL A 294 -0.82 -9.27 3.52
N GLY A 295 -1.77 -9.18 4.46
CA GLY A 295 -3.02 -8.45 4.27
C GLY A 295 -2.81 -6.95 4.01
N LEU A 296 -1.98 -6.29 4.82
CA LEU A 296 -1.66 -4.87 4.61
C LEU A 296 -0.90 -4.63 3.31
N MET A 297 0.08 -5.48 2.99
CA MET A 297 0.81 -5.42 1.72
C MET A 297 -0.11 -5.54 0.51
N GLY A 298 -0.94 -6.59 0.49
CA GLY A 298 -1.89 -6.81 -0.60
C GLY A 298 -2.87 -5.66 -0.73
N PHE A 299 -3.36 -5.11 0.40
CA PHE A 299 -4.20 -3.92 0.37
C PHE A 299 -3.52 -2.75 -0.36
N TRP A 300 -2.29 -2.41 0.03
CA TRP A 300 -1.60 -1.29 -0.60
C TRP A 300 -1.26 -1.56 -2.07
N ALA A 301 -0.82 -2.78 -2.41
CA ALA A 301 -0.53 -3.17 -3.78
C ALA A 301 -1.77 -3.03 -4.69
N PHE A 302 -2.91 -3.56 -4.25
CA PHE A 302 -4.15 -3.50 -5.04
C PHE A 302 -4.82 -2.12 -5.01
N ASP A 303 -4.66 -1.32 -3.96
CA ASP A 303 -5.12 0.08 -3.96
C ASP A 303 -4.29 0.93 -4.94
N ASN A 304 -2.98 0.70 -5.02
CA ASN A 304 -2.12 1.31 -6.04
C ASN A 304 -2.51 0.83 -7.45
N ALA A 305 -2.79 -0.47 -7.63
CA ALA A 305 -3.26 -1.01 -8.90
C ALA A 305 -4.61 -0.39 -9.30
N SER A 306 -5.53 -0.20 -8.35
CA SER A 306 -6.82 0.48 -8.58
C SER A 306 -6.61 1.93 -8.99
N PHE A 307 -5.68 2.63 -8.35
CA PHE A 307 -5.30 4.00 -8.69
C PHE A 307 -4.74 4.10 -10.11
N VAL A 308 -3.74 3.27 -10.45
CA VAL A 308 -3.10 3.25 -11.77
C VAL A 308 -4.06 2.78 -12.88
N ALA A 309 -4.93 1.82 -12.59
CA ALA A 309 -6.02 1.44 -13.51
C ALA A 309 -6.99 2.61 -13.72
N GLY A 310 -7.34 3.34 -12.65
CA GLY A 310 -8.22 4.49 -12.70
C GLY A 310 -7.66 5.68 -13.46
N SER A 311 -6.33 5.83 -13.55
CA SER A 311 -5.68 6.92 -14.29
C SER A 311 -5.69 6.72 -15.80
N GLY A 312 -6.08 5.55 -16.31
CA GLY A 312 -6.00 5.21 -17.73
C GLY A 312 -4.60 4.86 -18.22
N PHE A 313 -3.61 4.79 -17.31
CA PHE A 313 -2.23 4.41 -17.67
C PHE A 313 -2.13 2.99 -18.25
N LEU A 314 -3.00 2.08 -17.79
CA LEU A 314 -3.06 0.68 -18.21
C LEU A 314 -4.03 0.43 -19.38
N ASP A 315 -4.63 1.47 -19.96
CA ASP A 315 -5.60 1.26 -21.03
C ASP A 315 -4.91 0.81 -22.31
N PRO A 316 -5.43 -0.21 -23.02
CA PRO A 316 -4.80 -0.75 -24.21
C PRO A 316 -4.52 0.36 -25.24
N ILE A 317 -3.33 0.34 -25.84
CA ILE A 317 -3.02 1.20 -26.98
C ILE A 317 -3.66 0.55 -28.19
N ILE A 318 -4.83 1.06 -28.59
CA ILE A 318 -5.53 0.60 -29.79
C ILE A 318 -4.96 1.39 -30.96
N SER A 319 -4.29 0.69 -31.88
CA SER A 319 -3.80 1.24 -33.14
C SER A 319 -4.91 1.16 -34.19
N ASP A 320 -6.03 1.84 -33.93
CA ASP A 320 -7.04 2.04 -34.97
C ASP A 320 -6.67 3.29 -35.78
N ASP A 321 -6.88 3.24 -37.09
CA ASP A 321 -6.28 4.18 -38.04
C ASP A 321 -6.70 5.63 -37.87
N ARG A 322 -7.76 5.88 -37.10
CA ARG A 322 -8.37 7.20 -36.99
C ARG A 322 -7.84 8.04 -35.85
N VAL A 323 -7.57 7.50 -34.65
CA VAL A 323 -6.89 8.23 -33.57
C VAL A 323 -6.44 7.22 -32.52
N VAL A 324 -5.18 7.28 -32.05
CA VAL A 324 -4.79 6.60 -30.81
C VAL A 324 -5.37 7.38 -29.62
N LEU A 325 -6.65 7.13 -29.35
CA LEU A 325 -7.41 7.80 -28.30
C LEU A 325 -7.48 6.85 -27.11
N VAL A 326 -6.85 7.25 -26.01
CA VAL A 326 -7.18 6.69 -24.69
C VAL A 326 -8.62 7.12 -24.41
N ASP A 327 -9.58 6.22 -24.59
CA ASP A 327 -10.99 6.50 -24.31
C ASP A 327 -11.17 6.68 -22.78
N PRO A 328 -11.47 7.90 -22.30
CA PRO A 328 -11.68 8.14 -20.88
C PRO A 328 -12.88 7.36 -20.30
N LYS A 329 -13.81 6.90 -21.16
CA LYS A 329 -15.01 6.18 -20.77
C LYS A 329 -14.93 4.66 -21.03
N CYS A 330 -13.74 4.13 -21.31
CA CYS A 330 -13.57 2.69 -21.55
C CYS A 330 -14.17 1.87 -20.38
N PRO A 331 -15.24 1.07 -20.61
CA PRO A 331 -15.90 0.31 -19.54
C PRO A 331 -14.96 -0.69 -18.87
N GLU A 332 -13.95 -1.18 -19.60
CA GLU A 332 -12.90 -2.03 -19.06
C GLU A 332 -12.07 -1.34 -17.99
N ARG A 333 -11.79 -0.03 -18.12
CA ARG A 333 -11.02 0.74 -17.13
C ARG A 333 -11.71 0.71 -15.79
N THR A 334 -13.01 1.02 -15.78
CA THR A 334 -13.85 0.98 -14.57
C THR A 334 -13.90 -0.43 -13.99
N SER A 335 -14.01 -1.46 -14.83
CA SER A 335 -13.98 -2.87 -14.41
C SER A 335 -12.64 -3.25 -13.73
N ARG A 336 -11.49 -2.92 -14.35
CA ARG A 336 -10.16 -3.16 -13.78
C ARG A 336 -9.97 -2.44 -12.46
N LYS A 337 -10.35 -1.16 -12.40
CA LYS A 337 -10.30 -0.33 -11.18
C LYS A 337 -11.14 -0.94 -10.05
N ASN A 338 -12.37 -1.33 -10.34
CA ASN A 338 -13.29 -1.91 -9.36
C ASN A 338 -12.79 -3.26 -8.86
N ARG A 339 -12.30 -4.12 -9.76
CA ARG A 339 -11.71 -5.41 -9.39
C ARG A 339 -10.49 -5.24 -8.49
N ALA A 340 -9.59 -4.30 -8.81
CA ALA A 340 -8.44 -4.00 -7.96
C ALA A 340 -8.88 -3.45 -6.58
N ALA A 341 -9.87 -2.55 -6.53
CA ALA A 341 -10.40 -2.05 -5.26
C ALA A 341 -11.06 -3.15 -4.40
N GLU A 342 -11.73 -4.10 -5.06
CA GLU A 342 -12.32 -5.29 -4.43
C GLU A 342 -11.23 -6.16 -3.79
N TRP A 343 -10.17 -6.47 -4.53
CA TRP A 343 -9.03 -7.22 -4.01
C TRP A 343 -8.34 -6.48 -2.87
N ALA A 344 -8.14 -5.17 -2.99
CA ALA A 344 -7.58 -4.37 -1.90
C ALA A 344 -8.40 -4.54 -0.61
N SER A 345 -9.73 -4.47 -0.71
CA SER A 345 -10.63 -4.65 0.43
C SER A 345 -10.54 -6.05 1.05
N ARG A 346 -10.41 -7.10 0.23
CA ARG A 346 -10.22 -8.48 0.69
C ARG A 346 -8.91 -8.68 1.45
N PHE A 347 -7.81 -8.15 0.90
CA PHE A 347 -6.51 -8.21 1.57
C PHE A 347 -6.50 -7.42 2.87
N TYR A 348 -7.11 -6.23 2.91
CA TYR A 348 -7.24 -5.47 4.14
C TYR A 348 -8.00 -6.26 5.21
N PHE A 349 -9.15 -6.84 4.83
CA PHE A 349 -9.94 -7.66 5.74
C PHE A 349 -9.16 -8.87 6.28
N MET A 350 -8.42 -9.57 5.42
CA MET A 350 -7.51 -10.63 5.86
C MET A 350 -6.47 -10.11 6.88
N GLY A 351 -5.91 -8.92 6.63
CA GLY A 351 -4.99 -8.27 7.56
C GLY A 351 -5.63 -7.94 8.91
N SER A 352 -6.89 -7.46 8.90
CA SER A 352 -7.68 -7.19 10.11
C SER A 352 -7.96 -8.47 10.91
N VAL A 353 -8.28 -9.58 10.24
CA VAL A 353 -8.48 -10.89 10.90
C VAL A 353 -7.18 -11.37 11.54
N GLY A 354 -6.04 -11.25 10.84
CA GLY A 354 -4.72 -11.55 11.41
C GLY A 354 -4.42 -10.71 12.64
N GLY A 355 -4.70 -9.41 12.60
CA GLY A 355 -4.58 -8.50 13.74
C GLY A 355 -5.47 -8.88 14.92
N LEU A 356 -6.75 -9.21 14.65
CA LEU A 356 -7.69 -9.67 15.66
C LEU A 356 -7.18 -10.93 16.37
N TYR A 357 -6.69 -11.92 15.61
CA TYR A 357 -6.15 -13.16 16.16
C TYR A 357 -4.96 -12.90 17.10
N VAL A 358 -3.99 -12.08 16.66
CA VAL A 358 -2.81 -11.74 17.49
C VAL A 358 -3.23 -11.04 18.78
N ASN A 359 -4.10 -10.05 18.70
CA ASN A 359 -4.50 -9.25 19.86
C ASN A 359 -5.35 -10.06 20.85
N ALA A 360 -6.26 -10.90 20.35
CA ALA A 360 -7.05 -11.80 21.19
C ALA A 360 -6.16 -12.80 21.93
N ARG A 361 -5.21 -13.42 21.23
CA ARG A 361 -4.24 -14.35 21.85
C ARG A 361 -3.31 -13.66 22.84
N SER A 362 -2.84 -12.46 22.53
CA SER A 362 -1.98 -11.68 23.42
C SER A 362 -2.68 -11.34 24.72
N LEU A 363 -3.93 -10.85 24.64
CA LEU A 363 -4.75 -10.58 25.83
C LEU A 363 -5.00 -11.84 26.65
N TRP A 364 -5.31 -12.97 25.99
CA TRP A 364 -5.52 -14.24 26.66
C TRP A 364 -4.29 -14.70 27.45
N VAL A 365 -3.12 -14.70 26.82
CA VAL A 365 -1.85 -15.12 27.44
C VAL A 365 -1.49 -14.19 28.60
N HIS A 366 -1.60 -12.87 28.41
CA HIS A 366 -1.35 -11.87 29.46
C HIS A 366 -2.23 -12.07 30.68
N ARG A 367 -3.53 -12.29 30.49
CA ARG A 367 -4.48 -12.53 31.59
C ARG A 367 -4.20 -13.83 32.34
N ARG A 368 -3.85 -14.90 31.62
CA ARG A 368 -3.60 -16.22 32.22
C ARG A 368 -2.29 -16.28 33.00
N ASN A 369 -1.26 -15.58 32.50
CA ASN A 369 0.09 -15.65 33.04
C ASN A 369 0.40 -14.41 33.87
N GLU A 370 0.76 -13.29 33.22
CA GLU A 370 1.30 -12.09 33.86
C GLU A 370 0.36 -11.50 34.91
N LEU A 371 -0.91 -11.28 34.56
CA LEU A 371 -1.88 -10.68 35.49
C LEU A 371 -2.14 -11.60 36.69
N ARG A 372 -2.16 -12.91 36.47
CA ARG A 372 -2.33 -13.90 37.54
C ARG A 372 -1.10 -13.91 38.46
N MET A 373 0.11 -13.88 37.90
CA MET A 373 1.36 -13.83 38.66
C MET A 373 1.49 -12.54 39.46
N ALA A 374 1.11 -11.38 38.89
CA ALA A 374 1.13 -10.11 39.60
C ALA A 374 0.17 -10.10 40.81
N ARG A 375 -1.04 -10.66 40.65
CA ARG A 375 -2.01 -10.81 41.75
C ARG A 375 -1.51 -11.76 42.83
N GLU A 376 -0.92 -12.88 42.43
CA GLU A 376 -0.34 -13.84 43.37
C GLU A 376 0.83 -13.24 44.14
N ARG A 377 1.71 -12.51 43.45
CA ARG A 377 2.83 -11.80 44.08
C ARG A 377 2.36 -10.80 45.13
N LEU A 378 1.29 -10.05 44.84
CA LEU A 378 0.69 -9.15 45.83
C LEU A 378 0.08 -9.93 47.01
N ARG A 379 -0.59 -11.04 46.75
CA ARG A 379 -1.15 -11.90 47.80
C ARG A 379 -0.07 -12.42 48.75
N VAL A 380 1.05 -12.91 48.22
CA VAL A 380 2.20 -13.40 48.99
C VAL A 380 2.84 -12.26 49.79
N ALA A 381 3.08 -11.10 49.17
CA ALA A 381 3.63 -9.93 49.85
C ALA A 381 2.76 -9.45 51.03
N ILE A 382 1.43 -9.52 50.88
CA ILE A 382 0.50 -9.21 51.97
C ILE A 382 0.59 -10.26 53.09
N ALA A 383 0.65 -11.55 52.75
CA ALA A 383 0.73 -12.63 53.73
C ALA A 383 2.05 -12.59 54.54
N GLU A 384 3.16 -12.26 53.88
CA GLU A 384 4.49 -12.17 54.50
C GLU A 384 4.75 -10.79 55.14
N SER A 385 3.87 -9.81 54.92
CA SER A 385 4.05 -8.41 55.36
C SER A 385 5.36 -7.76 54.88
N THR A 386 5.91 -8.21 53.75
CA THR A 386 7.13 -7.67 53.14
C THR A 386 6.91 -7.36 51.66
N GLY A 387 7.52 -6.29 51.16
CA GLY A 387 7.49 -5.96 49.72
C GLY A 387 6.13 -5.57 49.12
N ILE A 388 5.15 -5.19 49.95
CA ILE A 388 3.76 -4.88 49.51
C ILE A 388 3.73 -3.77 48.46
N GLU A 389 4.46 -2.67 48.67
CA GLU A 389 4.45 -1.53 47.74
C GLU A 389 5.04 -1.88 46.36
N ASP A 390 6.10 -2.71 46.31
CA ASP A 390 6.65 -3.20 45.05
C ASP A 390 5.66 -4.10 44.31
N ALA A 391 5.03 -5.04 45.02
CA ALA A 391 4.03 -5.93 44.44
C ALA A 391 2.79 -5.17 43.93
N LYS A 392 2.36 -4.14 44.66
CA LYS A 392 1.24 -3.26 44.28
C LYS A 392 1.59 -2.43 43.05
N SER A 393 2.79 -1.84 43.02
CA SER A 393 3.30 -1.11 41.85
C SER A 393 3.36 -2.00 40.61
N HIS A 394 3.86 -3.24 40.77
CA HIS A 394 3.90 -4.23 39.71
C HIS A 394 2.49 -4.61 39.19
N LEU A 395 1.50 -4.77 40.09
CA LEU A 395 0.12 -5.05 39.71
C LEU A 395 -0.49 -3.89 38.92
N ILE A 396 -0.35 -2.65 39.39
CA ILE A 396 -0.87 -1.45 38.70
C ILE A 396 -0.30 -1.36 37.28
N LYS A 397 1.01 -1.58 37.13
CA LYS A 397 1.66 -1.62 35.81
C LYS A 397 1.07 -2.73 34.93
N THR A 398 0.93 -3.94 35.45
CA THR A 398 0.40 -5.11 34.71
C THR A 398 -1.07 -4.91 34.29
N GLU A 399 -1.85 -4.20 35.10
CA GLU A 399 -3.23 -3.80 34.79
C GLU A 399 -3.29 -2.75 33.67
N GLY A 400 -2.34 -1.80 33.66
CA GLY A 400 -2.13 -0.87 32.55
C GLY A 400 -1.86 -1.60 31.23
N ASP A 401 -0.91 -2.53 31.21
CA ASP A 401 -0.59 -3.35 30.03
C ASP A 401 -1.82 -4.17 29.56
N ASN A 402 -2.60 -4.71 30.50
CA ASN A 402 -3.84 -5.42 30.18
C ASN A 402 -4.89 -4.50 29.54
N PHE A 403 -5.00 -3.25 30.00
CA PHE A 403 -5.91 -2.27 29.41
C PHE A 403 -5.50 -1.93 27.98
N GLU A 404 -4.21 -1.69 27.71
CA GLU A 404 -3.70 -1.46 26.36
C GLU A 404 -4.04 -2.62 25.40
N LEU A 405 -3.87 -3.87 25.86
CA LEU A 405 -4.25 -5.05 25.09
C LEU A 405 -5.77 -5.13 24.83
N CYS A 406 -6.61 -4.70 25.78
CA CYS A 406 -8.06 -4.62 25.59
C CYS A 406 -8.42 -3.56 24.54
N VAL A 407 -7.79 -2.39 24.56
CA VAL A 407 -7.97 -1.32 23.56
C VAL A 407 -7.54 -1.81 22.16
N ALA A 408 -6.40 -2.50 22.07
CA ALA A 408 -5.93 -3.09 20.82
C ALA A 408 -6.89 -4.16 20.25
N LEU A 409 -7.46 -5.00 21.12
CA LEU A 409 -8.47 -5.98 20.75
C LEU A 409 -9.76 -5.30 20.27
N LEU A 410 -10.27 -4.31 21.01
CA LEU A 410 -11.46 -3.55 20.65
C LEU A 410 -11.32 -2.91 19.27
N LYS A 411 -10.17 -2.27 19.01
CA LYS A 411 -9.83 -1.74 17.68
C LYS A 411 -9.94 -2.81 16.59
N SER A 412 -9.41 -4.00 16.84
CA SER A 412 -9.36 -5.06 15.83
C SER A 412 -10.74 -5.65 15.54
N ILE A 413 -11.61 -5.75 16.56
CA ILE A 413 -13.02 -6.13 16.40
C ILE A 413 -13.74 -5.09 15.55
N ALA A 414 -13.51 -3.80 15.84
CA ALA A 414 -14.08 -2.70 15.08
C ALA A 414 -13.63 -2.74 13.61
N ASP A 415 -12.32 -2.90 13.35
CA ASP A 415 -11.79 -3.05 11.99
C ASP A 415 -12.46 -4.22 11.27
N VAL A 416 -12.49 -5.43 11.85
CA VAL A 416 -13.12 -6.59 11.21
C VAL A 416 -14.61 -6.32 10.92
N THR A 417 -15.33 -5.70 11.85
CA THR A 417 -16.75 -5.35 11.68
C THR A 417 -16.93 -4.38 10.51
N VAL A 418 -16.10 -3.33 10.44
CA VAL A 418 -16.13 -2.32 9.39
C VAL A 418 -15.84 -2.96 8.02
N PHE A 419 -14.68 -3.61 7.90
CA PHE A 419 -14.20 -4.14 6.63
C PHE A 419 -14.97 -5.37 6.13
N SER A 420 -15.72 -6.04 7.01
CA SER A 420 -16.62 -7.13 6.60
C SER A 420 -17.75 -6.68 5.65
N ASN A 421 -18.09 -5.39 5.65
CA ASN A 421 -19.17 -4.82 4.82
C ASN A 421 -18.67 -4.25 3.48
N ASN A 422 -17.35 -4.21 3.27
CA ASN A 422 -16.76 -3.63 2.06
C ASN A 422 -17.01 -4.49 0.83
N PRO A 423 -17.16 -3.85 -0.36
CA PRO A 423 -17.26 -4.57 -1.63
C PRO A 423 -16.14 -5.60 -1.80
N GLY A 424 -16.54 -6.83 -2.11
CA GLY A 424 -15.63 -7.96 -2.30
C GLY A 424 -15.50 -8.90 -1.12
N VAL A 425 -15.62 -8.35 0.08
CA VAL A 425 -15.75 -9.15 1.31
C VAL A 425 -17.22 -9.49 1.48
N ASP A 426 -18.06 -8.45 1.60
CA ASP A 426 -19.53 -8.52 1.68
C ASP A 426 -20.02 -9.67 2.58
N LEU A 427 -19.36 -9.86 3.73
CA LEU A 427 -19.54 -11.02 4.61
C LEU A 427 -21.00 -11.11 5.06
N HIS A 428 -21.56 -10.00 5.56
CA HIS A 428 -22.94 -9.96 6.03
C HIS A 428 -23.95 -10.16 4.91
N LEU A 429 -23.68 -9.66 3.71
CA LEU A 429 -24.53 -9.91 2.55
C LEU A 429 -24.53 -11.40 2.19
N LYS A 430 -23.37 -12.07 2.23
CA LYS A 430 -23.26 -13.51 1.94
C LYS A 430 -23.92 -14.39 2.99
N TYR A 431 -23.76 -14.08 4.28
CA TYR A 431 -24.28 -14.91 5.38
C TYR A 431 -25.71 -14.56 5.80
N ARG A 432 -26.13 -13.29 5.71
CA ARG A 432 -27.45 -12.81 6.18
C ARG A 432 -28.36 -12.35 5.04
N GLY A 433 -27.89 -12.35 3.79
CA GLY A 433 -28.63 -11.81 2.63
C GLY A 433 -28.79 -10.28 2.65
N LYS A 434 -28.21 -9.58 3.64
CA LYS A 434 -28.31 -8.12 3.80
C LYS A 434 -26.98 -7.56 4.31
N LYS A 435 -26.61 -6.37 3.82
CA LYS A 435 -25.46 -5.63 4.35
C LYS A 435 -25.71 -5.20 5.79
N ASN A 436 -24.62 -5.00 6.55
CA ASN A 436 -24.75 -4.40 7.87
C ASN A 436 -25.22 -2.95 7.75
N HIS A 437 -25.91 -2.49 8.80
CA HIS A 437 -26.37 -1.12 8.90
C HIS A 437 -25.19 -0.14 8.90
N GLU A 438 -25.27 0.92 8.10
CA GLU A 438 -24.20 1.91 7.95
C GLU A 438 -23.86 2.61 9.27
N GLY A 439 -24.83 2.75 10.18
CA GLY A 439 -24.59 3.29 11.53
C GLY A 439 -23.63 2.44 12.36
N LEU A 440 -23.67 1.10 12.25
CA LEU A 440 -22.72 0.21 12.93
C LEU A 440 -21.33 0.30 12.29
N HIS A 441 -21.29 0.43 10.96
CA HIS A 441 -20.06 0.64 10.21
C HIS A 441 -19.36 1.95 10.61
N CYS A 442 -20.13 3.05 10.68
CA CYS A 442 -19.63 4.34 11.13
C CYS A 442 -19.13 4.30 12.58
N LEU A 443 -19.91 3.70 13.49
CA LEU A 443 -19.52 3.56 14.90
C LEU A 443 -18.22 2.75 15.06
N GLY A 444 -18.08 1.64 14.32
CA GLY A 444 -16.83 0.86 14.31
C GLY A 444 -15.65 1.68 13.80
N GLY A 445 -15.85 2.48 12.74
CA GLY A 445 -14.83 3.38 12.22
C GLY A 445 -14.39 4.43 13.24
N LEU A 446 -15.34 5.04 13.96
CA LEU A 446 -15.07 5.99 15.03
C LEU A 446 -14.31 5.36 16.19
N ILE A 447 -14.74 4.20 16.69
CA ILE A 447 -14.04 3.49 17.77
C ILE A 447 -12.60 3.17 17.34
N SER A 448 -12.40 2.63 16.14
CA SER A 448 -11.06 2.33 15.63
C SER A 448 -10.18 3.59 15.55
N ALA A 449 -10.71 4.70 15.05
CA ALA A 449 -9.99 5.98 15.01
C ALA A 449 -9.68 6.52 16.42
N SER A 450 -10.63 6.48 17.34
CA SER A 450 -10.45 6.91 18.73
C SER A 450 -9.37 6.10 19.45
N THR A 451 -9.28 4.79 19.24
CA THR A 451 -8.19 3.98 19.82
C THR A 451 -6.82 4.40 19.29
N VAL A 452 -6.73 4.80 18.02
CA VAL A 452 -5.48 5.31 17.44
C VAL A 452 -5.12 6.66 18.06
N LEU A 453 -6.10 7.55 18.27
CA LEU A 453 -5.86 8.83 18.94
C LEU A 453 -5.40 8.62 20.38
N TYR A 454 -6.07 7.76 21.14
CA TYR A 454 -5.69 7.40 22.51
C TYR A 454 -4.24 6.90 22.58
N ASN A 455 -3.85 5.97 21.70
CA ASN A 455 -2.49 5.42 21.71
C ASN A 455 -1.40 6.42 21.32
N ASN A 456 -1.72 7.42 20.48
CA ASN A 456 -0.75 8.44 20.09
C ASN A 456 -0.72 9.63 21.07
N PHE A 457 -1.81 9.86 21.79
CA PHE A 457 -2.00 11.00 22.68
C PHE A 457 -2.68 10.54 23.98
N PRO A 458 -2.01 9.72 24.81
CA PRO A 458 -2.61 9.16 26.01
C PRO A 458 -2.95 10.23 27.08
N ASN A 459 -2.39 11.44 26.95
CA ASN A 459 -2.55 12.55 27.89
C ASN A 459 -3.23 13.80 27.28
N ALA A 460 -3.80 13.70 26.08
CA ALA A 460 -4.56 14.79 25.45
C ALA A 460 -6.02 14.77 25.90
#